data_AF-A0A0Q7X629-F1
#
_entry.id   AF-A0A0Q7X629-F1
#
_cell.length_a   1.000
_cell.length_b   1.000
_cell.length_c   1.000
_cell.angle_alpha   90.00
_cell.angle_beta   90.00
_cell.angle_gamma   90.00
#
_symmetry.space_group_name_H-M   'P 1'
#
loop_
_entity.id
_entity.type
_entity.pdbx_description
1 polymer ?
#
loop_
_entity_poly.entity_id
_entity_poly.type
_entity_poly.pdbx_seq_one_letter_code
_entity_poly.pdbx_strand_id
1 'polypeptide(L)'
;MNRSLLRAALLPLVLAGCMSPTPNVDRNLGMAATDIRNAQIMNPGADRNMAPPLGLDGPASKAAYDQYVKSFKAPEKNANSFLIGVGR
;
A
#
# COMPACT_ATOMS: atom_id res chain seq x y z
N MET A 1 40.75 48.89 -6.92
CA MET A 1 39.78 47.85 -7.35
C MET A 1 38.96 47.45 -6.12
N ASN A 2 37.69 47.83 -6.08
CA ASN A 2 36.87 47.88 -4.86
C ASN A 2 36.53 46.47 -4.32
N ARG A 3 37.08 46.11 -3.15
CA ARG A 3 36.81 44.85 -2.43
C ARG A 3 35.31 44.63 -2.16
N SER A 4 34.53 45.70 -2.04
CA SER A 4 33.07 45.65 -1.85
C SER A 4 32.32 45.13 -3.08
N LEU A 5 32.81 45.40 -4.30
CA LEU A 5 32.21 44.88 -5.54
C LEU A 5 32.47 43.37 -5.69
N LEU A 6 33.66 42.90 -5.29
CA LEU A 6 33.99 41.47 -5.26
C LEU A 6 33.08 40.70 -4.29
N ARG A 7 32.81 41.26 -3.10
CA ARG A 7 31.90 40.64 -2.11
C ARG A 7 30.46 40.56 -2.60
N ALA A 8 29.97 41.61 -3.26
CA ALA A 8 28.62 41.62 -3.83
C ALA A 8 28.42 40.59 -4.95
N ALA A 9 29.45 40.34 -5.77
CA ALA A 9 29.40 39.34 -6.84
C ALA A 9 29.48 37.89 -6.35
N LEU A 10 30.12 37.63 -5.21
CA LEU A 10 30.28 36.29 -4.63
C LEU A 10 29.01 35.77 -3.92
N LEU A 11 28.17 36.68 -3.40
CA LEU A 11 26.95 36.32 -2.66
C LEU A 11 25.96 35.46 -3.49
N PRO A 12 25.57 35.82 -4.72
CA PRO A 12 24.64 35.00 -5.51
C PRO A 12 25.22 33.65 -5.95
N LEU A 13 26.54 33.53 -6.14
CA LEU A 13 27.19 32.26 -6.48
C LEU A 13 27.08 31.23 -5.34
N VAL A 14 27.21 31.69 -4.09
CA VAL A 14 27.06 30.82 -2.91
C VAL A 14 25.60 30.41 -2.73
N LEU A 15 24.63 31.30 -2.99
CA LEU A 15 23.21 30.97 -2.92
C LEU A 15 22.76 29.99 -4.02
N ALA A 16 23.35 30.05 -5.21
CA ALA A 16 23.02 29.13 -6.30
C ALA A 16 23.41 27.68 -5.99
N GLY A 17 24.43 27.45 -5.14
CA GLY A 17 24.82 26.11 -4.69
C GLY A 17 23.83 25.48 -3.69
N CYS A 18 23.05 26.29 -2.97
CA CYS A 18 22.03 25.80 -2.05
C CYS A 18 20.79 25.23 -2.76
N MET A 19 20.58 25.57 -4.03
CA MET A 19 19.45 25.10 -4.84
C MET A 19 19.98 24.22 -5.97
N SER A 20 20.33 22.97 -5.63
CA SER A 20 20.68 21.98 -6.63
C SER A 20 19.41 21.53 -7.35
N PRO A 21 19.33 21.63 -8.70
CA PRO A 21 18.18 21.10 -9.43
C PRO A 21 18.07 19.60 -9.18
N THR A 22 16.86 19.12 -8.92
CA THR A 22 16.55 17.73 -8.59
C THR A 22 15.79 17.02 -9.72
N PRO A 23 16.31 17.00 -10.97
CA PRO A 23 15.54 16.59 -12.15
C PRO A 23 15.03 15.15 -12.08
N ASN A 24 15.75 14.26 -11.38
CA ASN A 24 15.30 12.88 -11.18
C ASN A 24 14.21 12.79 -10.10
N VAL A 25 14.28 13.57 -9.03
CA VAL A 25 13.27 13.53 -7.96
C VAL A 25 11.98 14.17 -8.46
N ASP A 26 12.08 15.34 -9.11
CA ASP A 26 10.94 16.09 -9.61
C ASP A 26 10.17 15.31 -10.69
N ARG A 27 10.90 14.57 -11.55
CA ARG A 27 10.29 13.70 -12.57
C ARG A 27 9.57 12.49 -11.98
N ASN A 28 10.08 11.95 -10.88
CA ASN A 28 9.66 10.67 -10.31
C ASN A 28 8.74 10.81 -9.09
N LEU A 29 8.48 12.03 -8.64
CA LEU A 29 7.66 12.32 -7.48
C LEU A 29 6.27 11.70 -7.65
N GLY A 30 5.88 10.81 -6.73
CA GLY A 30 4.57 10.15 -6.75
C GLY A 30 4.48 8.86 -7.59
N MET A 31 5.53 8.45 -8.30
CA MET A 31 5.51 7.18 -9.04
C MET A 31 5.28 5.99 -8.11
N ALA A 32 6.00 5.90 -7.00
CA ALA A 32 5.83 4.79 -6.05
C ALA A 32 4.39 4.66 -5.52
N ALA A 33 3.73 5.79 -5.22
CA ALA A 33 2.33 5.79 -4.78
C ALA A 33 1.39 5.34 -5.90
N THR A 34 1.66 5.77 -7.13
CA THR A 34 0.90 5.36 -8.33
C THR A 34 1.07 3.86 -8.60
N ASP A 35 2.29 3.34 -8.49
CA ASP A 35 2.61 1.93 -8.68
C ASP A 35 1.93 1.05 -7.64
N ILE A 36 2.00 1.42 -6.35
CA ILE A 36 1.31 0.70 -5.28
C ILE A 36 -0.20 0.71 -5.50
N ARG A 37 -0.77 1.86 -5.85
CA ARG A 37 -2.20 1.95 -6.16
C ARG A 37 -2.58 1.04 -7.31
N ASN A 38 -1.80 1.02 -8.39
CA ASN A 38 -2.07 0.16 -9.54
C ASN A 38 -1.96 -1.32 -9.19
N ALA A 39 -1.00 -1.69 -8.32
CA ALA A 39 -0.85 -3.06 -7.82
C ALA A 39 -2.02 -3.53 -6.94
N GLN A 40 -2.79 -2.60 -6.36
CA GLN A 40 -3.98 -2.90 -5.55
C GLN A 40 -5.25 -3.11 -6.40
N ILE A 41 -5.23 -2.77 -7.70
CA ILE A 41 -6.41 -2.92 -8.57
C ILE A 41 -6.52 -4.39 -9.00
N MET A 42 -7.46 -5.12 -8.40
CA MET A 42 -7.68 -6.55 -8.68
C MET A 42 -8.16 -6.83 -10.11
N ASN A 43 -9.00 -5.96 -10.67
CA ASN A 43 -9.52 -6.11 -12.04
C ASN A 43 -9.54 -4.74 -12.78
N PRO A 44 -8.45 -4.38 -13.47
CA PRO A 44 -8.36 -3.11 -14.20
C PRO A 44 -9.31 -2.98 -15.40
N GLY A 45 -9.88 -4.09 -15.88
CA GLY A 45 -10.77 -4.12 -17.05
C GLY A 45 -12.21 -4.49 -16.72
N ALA A 46 -12.64 -4.29 -15.47
CA ALA A 46 -13.99 -4.63 -15.01
C ALA A 46 -15.11 -3.92 -15.80
N ASP A 47 -14.81 -2.75 -16.36
CA ASP A 47 -15.71 -1.98 -17.22
C ASP A 47 -16.02 -2.71 -18.56
N ARG A 48 -15.06 -3.48 -19.06
CA ARG A 48 -15.16 -4.17 -20.36
C ARG A 48 -15.92 -5.50 -20.27
N ASN A 49 -16.09 -6.03 -19.05
CA ASN A 49 -16.84 -7.25 -18.80
C ASN A 49 -17.77 -7.07 -17.60
N MET A 50 -19.03 -6.75 -17.89
CA MET A 50 -20.08 -6.60 -16.88
C MET A 50 -20.72 -7.94 -16.46
N ALA A 51 -20.14 -9.08 -16.85
CA ALA A 51 -20.58 -10.36 -16.30
C ALA A 51 -20.42 -10.33 -14.76
N PRO A 52 -21.39 -10.87 -14.00
CA PRO A 52 -21.26 -10.98 -12.56
C PRO A 52 -19.96 -11.72 -12.20
N PRO A 53 -19.17 -11.24 -11.23
CA PRO A 53 -17.94 -11.92 -10.84
C PRO A 53 -18.28 -13.35 -10.38
N LEU A 54 -17.48 -14.32 -10.84
CA LEU A 54 -17.56 -15.71 -10.40
C LEU A 54 -17.18 -15.75 -8.91
N GLY A 55 -18.19 -15.68 -8.04
CA GLY A 55 -18.03 -15.59 -6.59
C GLY A 55 -19.18 -16.27 -5.86
N LEU A 56 -19.14 -16.19 -4.53
CA LEU A 56 -20.22 -16.63 -3.67
C LEU A 56 -21.47 -15.79 -3.95
N ASP A 57 -22.64 -16.42 -4.00
CA ASP A 57 -23.89 -15.68 -4.10
C ASP A 57 -24.11 -14.83 -2.83
N GLY A 58 -25.03 -13.86 -2.91
CA GLY A 58 -25.31 -12.94 -1.79
C GLY A 58 -25.63 -13.69 -0.48
N PRO A 59 -26.51 -14.71 -0.48
CA PRO A 59 -26.80 -15.52 0.69
C PRO A 59 -25.59 -16.27 1.26
N ALA A 60 -24.81 -16.96 0.43
CA ALA A 60 -23.62 -17.69 0.89
C ALA A 60 -22.55 -16.73 1.43
N SER A 61 -22.38 -15.57 0.78
CA SER A 61 -21.47 -14.52 1.25
C SER A 61 -21.86 -14.01 2.63
N LYS A 62 -23.17 -13.76 2.85
CA LYS A 62 -23.69 -13.36 4.17
C LYS A 62 -23.44 -14.44 5.22
N ALA A 63 -23.77 -15.69 4.91
CA ALA A 63 -23.58 -16.81 5.83
C ALA A 63 -22.10 -16.99 6.22
N ALA A 64 -21.19 -16.89 5.25
CA ALA A 64 -19.75 -16.96 5.49
C ALA A 64 -19.26 -15.82 6.40
N TYR A 65 -19.72 -14.59 6.16
CA TYR A 65 -19.38 -13.45 7.01
C TYR A 65 -19.94 -13.58 8.42
N ASP A 66 -21.21 -13.99 8.57
CA ASP A 66 -21.83 -14.20 9.87
C ASP A 66 -21.08 -15.28 10.69
N GLN A 67 -20.63 -16.36 10.03
CA GLN A 67 -19.81 -17.40 10.65
C GLN A 67 -18.43 -16.87 11.07
N TYR A 68 -17.78 -16.06 10.23
CA TYR A 68 -16.51 -15.40 10.58
C TYR A 68 -16.68 -14.50 11.81
N VAL A 69 -17.71 -13.66 11.88
CA VAL A 69 -17.96 -12.83 13.06
C VAL A 69 -18.24 -13.70 14.30
N LYS A 70 -18.98 -14.81 14.15
CA LYS A 70 -19.28 -15.74 15.24
C LYS A 70 -18.04 -16.40 15.81
N SER A 71 -17.04 -16.75 14.99
CA SER A 71 -15.82 -17.42 15.46
C SER A 71 -15.00 -16.57 16.43
N PHE A 72 -15.12 -15.24 16.41
CA PHE A 72 -14.48 -14.36 17.40
C PHE A 72 -15.24 -14.28 18.73
N LYS A 73 -16.55 -14.54 18.72
CA LYS A 73 -17.39 -14.50 19.93
C LYS A 73 -17.44 -15.85 20.64
N ALA A 74 -17.32 -16.92 19.88
CA ALA A 74 -17.27 -18.29 20.38
C ALA A 74 -16.13 -19.00 19.63
N PRO A 75 -14.88 -18.94 20.14
CA PRO A 75 -13.81 -19.74 19.55
C PRO A 75 -14.26 -21.20 19.53
N GLU A 76 -14.15 -21.85 18.37
CA GLU A 76 -14.59 -23.23 18.25
C GLU A 76 -13.88 -24.07 19.30
N LYS A 77 -14.66 -24.77 20.13
CA LYS A 77 -14.10 -25.71 21.10
C LYS A 77 -13.30 -26.72 20.30
N ASN A 78 -11.98 -26.73 20.49
CA ASN A 78 -11.09 -27.63 19.80
C ASN A 78 -11.56 -29.07 20.07
N ALA A 79 -12.21 -29.69 19.09
CA ALA A 79 -12.75 -31.04 19.19
C ALA A 79 -11.63 -32.10 19.10
N ASN A 80 -10.39 -31.70 18.79
CA ASN A 80 -9.25 -32.58 18.72
C ASN A 80 -8.63 -32.75 20.11
N SER A 81 -9.38 -33.35 21.03
CA SER A 81 -8.79 -34.12 22.12
C SER A 81 -8.43 -35.52 21.60
N PHE A 82 -7.60 -35.61 20.55
CA PHE A 82 -6.88 -36.86 20.30
C PHE A 82 -5.83 -36.97 21.40
N LEU A 83 -6.26 -37.48 22.55
CA LEU A 83 -5.39 -37.99 23.59
C LEU A 83 -4.61 -39.15 22.98
N ILE A 84 -3.47 -38.87 22.36
CA ILE A 84 -2.46 -39.89 22.08
C ILE A 84 -1.97 -40.32 23.47
N GLY A 85 -2.60 -41.37 23.99
CA GLY A 85 -2.23 -41.99 25.25
C GLY A 85 -0.85 -42.60 25.13
N VAL A 86 0.19 -41.83 25.47
CA VAL A 86 1.47 -42.40 25.88
C VAL A 86 1.31 -42.96 27.30
N GLY A 87 0.71 -44.15 27.37
CA GLY A 87 0.62 -44.97 28.57
C GLY A 87 1.68 -46.06 28.54
N ARG A 88 2.75 -45.83 29.32
CA ARG A 88 3.86 -46.73 29.73
C ARG A 88 4.59 -47.51 28.64
#